data_AF-A0A915PNN3-F1
#
_entry.id   AF-A0A915PNN3-F1
#
_cell.length_a   1.000
_cell.length_b   1.000
_cell.length_c   1.000
_cell.angle_alpha   90.00
_cell.angle_beta   90.00
_cell.angle_gamma   90.00
#
_symmetry.space_group_name_H-M   'P 1'
#
loop_
_entity.id
_entity.type
_entity.pdbx_description
1 polymer ?
#
loop_
_entity_poly.entity_id
_entity_poly.type
_entity_poly.pdbx_seq_one_letter_code
_entity_poly.pdbx_strand_id
1 'polypeptide(L)'
;MKGISKSDGNIFELITMRCSAVLVESLEEIRNRSFRGEVNPKTNWGIGEFPDFLSLLYSSKSRTKLEIEDVKEIDGLKLFRPKLFPDNRGYFVESYNEYELGSLGFFERFRQDNHSYSKFGVLRGLHAQPGMGKLVSVISGEIYDVAVDIRPSSKTFGKWYGIILNAETQSSFWIPDGFLHGFYASIFLLTFSFKFCFFLPHILVLSKDGAHVTYKCTAIYNVAEEFGVNPFDPEIAIDWHISDPSKVILSDRDQHHQNLKCLALKKT
;
A
#
# COMPACT_ATOMS: atom_id res chain seq x y z
N MET A 1 19.07 54.82 16.95
CA MET A 1 19.45 54.43 15.58
C MET A 1 19.96 52.99 15.59
N LYS A 2 19.41 52.18 14.68
CA LYS A 2 19.82 50.87 14.13
C LYS A 2 20.77 49.93 14.92
N GLY A 3 20.32 48.67 15.02
CA GLY A 3 21.17 47.48 15.13
C GLY A 3 20.33 46.19 15.05
N ILE A 4 20.14 45.66 13.83
CA ILE A 4 19.57 44.32 13.58
C ILE A 4 20.71 43.30 13.68
N SER A 5 20.54 42.19 14.40
CA SER A 5 21.36 40.98 14.21
C SER A 5 20.61 39.69 14.57
N LYS A 6 20.42 38.85 13.53
CA LYS A 6 20.52 37.37 13.41
C LYS A 6 20.06 36.50 14.61
N SER A 7 19.32 35.42 14.46
CA SER A 7 19.20 34.47 13.33
C SER A 7 17.95 33.61 13.48
N ASP A 8 17.30 33.35 12.36
CA ASP A 8 16.30 32.31 12.15
C ASP A 8 16.83 30.93 12.55
N GLY A 9 16.09 30.24 13.42
CA GLY A 9 16.41 28.90 13.91
C GLY A 9 15.15 28.16 14.33
N ASN A 10 14.64 27.36 13.40
CA ASN A 10 13.76 26.19 13.58
C ASN A 10 12.45 26.32 14.38
N ILE A 11 11.42 26.81 13.68
CA ILE A 11 10.02 26.42 13.92
C ILE A 11 9.78 24.90 13.70
N PHE A 12 10.75 24.18 13.14
CA PHE A 12 10.73 22.71 12.99
C PHE A 12 11.08 21.92 14.27
N GLU A 13 11.69 22.53 15.30
CA GLU A 13 11.98 21.82 16.56
C GLU A 13 10.83 21.92 17.59
N LEU A 14 9.92 22.89 17.46
CA LEU A 14 8.78 23.03 18.38
C LEU A 14 7.58 22.14 18.02
N ILE A 15 7.52 21.58 16.80
CA ILE A 15 6.42 20.71 16.35
C ILE A 15 6.69 19.25 16.76
N THR A 16 7.96 18.84 16.83
CA THR A 16 8.36 17.47 17.18
C THR A 16 8.33 17.21 18.69
N MET A 17 8.49 18.23 19.54
CA MET A 17 8.48 18.08 21.01
C MET A 17 7.08 18.16 21.66
N ARG A 18 6.03 18.58 20.95
CA ARG A 18 4.66 18.60 21.51
C ARG A 18 3.87 17.31 21.26
N CYS A 19 4.30 16.47 20.31
CA CYS A 19 3.62 15.20 20.04
C CYS A 19 3.86 14.15 21.14
N SER A 20 4.99 14.21 21.83
CA SER A 20 5.31 13.31 22.95
C SER A 20 4.58 13.67 24.25
N ALA A 21 4.37 14.96 24.55
CA ALA A 21 3.71 15.38 25.79
C ALA A 21 2.20 15.07 25.79
N VAL A 22 1.50 15.27 24.67
CA VAL A 22 0.05 15.00 24.57
C VAL A 22 -0.24 13.50 24.65
N LEU A 23 0.67 12.65 24.17
CA LEU A 23 0.58 11.19 24.31
C LEU A 23 0.81 10.72 25.76
N VAL A 24 1.73 11.37 26.50
CA VAL A 24 2.00 11.02 27.90
C VAL A 24 0.86 11.46 28.81
N GLU A 25 0.27 12.64 28.61
CA GLU A 25 -0.88 13.12 29.39
C GLU A 25 -2.11 12.20 29.20
N SER A 26 -2.35 11.74 27.97
CA SER A 26 -3.46 10.84 27.68
C SER A 26 -3.25 9.42 28.24
N LEU A 27 -2.01 8.94 28.32
CA LEU A 27 -1.67 7.68 28.98
C LEU A 27 -1.71 7.78 30.51
N GLU A 28 -1.31 8.91 31.11
CA GLU A 28 -1.46 9.16 32.55
C GLU A 28 -2.94 9.30 32.96
N GLU A 29 -3.78 9.87 32.11
CA GLU A 29 -5.21 9.97 32.37
C GLU A 29 -5.90 8.60 32.31
N ILE A 30 -5.49 7.72 31.39
CA ILE A 30 -5.91 6.32 31.33
C ILE A 30 -5.44 5.55 32.58
N ARG A 31 -4.19 5.76 33.02
CA ARG A 31 -3.66 5.18 34.28
C ARG A 31 -4.49 5.64 35.49
N ASN A 32 -4.83 6.91 35.56
CA ASN A 32 -5.59 7.50 36.67
C ASN A 32 -7.07 7.06 36.69
N ARG A 33 -7.69 6.81 35.53
CA ARG A 33 -9.06 6.26 35.44
C ARG A 33 -9.13 4.77 35.82
N SER A 34 -8.08 4.01 35.52
CA SER A 34 -7.94 2.63 36.00
C SER A 34 -7.76 2.58 37.53
N PHE A 35 -6.97 3.50 38.10
CA PHE A 35 -6.82 3.65 39.55
C PHE A 35 -8.10 4.08 40.28
N ARG A 36 -8.99 4.82 39.61
CA ARG A 36 -10.30 5.26 40.16
C ARG A 36 -11.41 4.21 40.06
N GLY A 37 -11.14 3.03 39.49
CA GLY A 37 -12.14 1.94 39.38
C GLY A 37 -13.28 2.22 38.40
N GLU A 38 -13.14 3.23 37.54
CA GLU A 38 -14.16 3.62 36.56
C GLU A 38 -14.16 2.73 35.29
N VAL A 39 -13.23 1.76 35.23
CA VAL A 39 -13.13 0.75 34.16
C VAL A 39 -13.16 -0.63 34.81
N ASN A 40 -14.18 -1.43 34.51
CA ASN A 40 -14.38 -2.76 35.10
C ASN A 40 -13.35 -3.76 34.54
N PRO A 41 -12.43 -4.32 35.36
CA PRO A 41 -11.37 -5.19 34.87
C PRO A 41 -11.88 -6.63 34.80
N LYS A 42 -12.43 -7.03 33.65
CA LYS A 42 -12.55 -8.44 33.27
C LYS A 42 -11.58 -8.84 32.16
N THR A 43 -10.40 -8.24 32.14
CA THR A 43 -9.28 -8.71 31.33
C THR A 43 -8.00 -8.55 32.13
N ASN A 44 -7.39 -9.68 32.45
CA ASN A 44 -6.28 -9.82 33.35
C ASN A 44 -4.96 -9.59 32.58
N TRP A 45 -4.71 -8.36 32.14
CA TRP A 45 -3.44 -8.00 31.49
C TRP A 45 -2.54 -7.29 32.49
N GLY A 46 -1.45 -7.95 32.87
CA GLY A 46 -0.43 -7.39 33.75
C GLY A 46 0.23 -6.17 33.13
N ILE A 47 0.42 -5.12 33.94
CA ILE A 47 0.93 -3.79 33.57
C ILE A 47 2.44 -3.83 33.16
N GLY A 48 3.05 -5.02 33.04
CA GLY A 48 4.45 -5.22 32.68
C GLY A 48 4.71 -5.61 31.22
N GLU A 49 3.68 -5.82 30.40
CA GLU A 49 3.81 -6.26 28.99
C GLU A 49 3.01 -5.39 28.02
N PHE A 50 3.16 -4.08 28.11
CA PHE A 50 3.00 -3.26 26.91
C PHE A 50 4.37 -3.24 26.23
N PRO A 51 4.67 -4.16 25.29
CA PRO A 51 5.77 -3.90 24.37
C PRO A 51 5.51 -2.53 23.75
N ASP A 52 6.57 -1.80 23.48
CA ASP A 52 6.59 -0.45 22.93
C ASP A 52 5.80 -0.39 21.60
N PHE A 53 4.47 -0.35 21.72
CA PHE A 53 3.48 -0.60 20.67
C PHE A 53 3.57 0.49 19.60
N LEU A 54 4.01 1.68 20.02
CA LEU A 54 4.30 2.82 19.15
C LEU A 54 5.59 2.59 18.35
N SER A 55 6.66 2.02 18.94
CA SER A 55 7.84 1.61 18.16
C SER A 55 7.52 0.50 17.15
N LEU A 56 6.57 -0.39 17.49
CA LEU A 56 6.10 -1.47 16.63
C LEU A 56 5.20 -0.97 15.48
N LEU A 57 4.45 0.11 15.73
CA LEU A 57 3.58 0.75 14.73
C LEU A 57 4.30 1.75 13.82
N TYR A 58 5.46 2.30 14.22
CA TYR A 58 6.07 3.44 13.52
C TYR A 58 7.56 3.35 13.22
N SER A 59 8.22 2.23 13.50
CA SER A 59 9.55 1.99 12.92
C SER A 59 9.35 1.30 11.57
N SER A 60 9.61 2.03 10.48
CA SER A 60 10.02 1.37 9.24
C SER A 60 11.35 0.69 9.56
N LYS A 61 11.29 -0.55 10.06
CA LYS A 61 12.48 -1.28 10.49
C LYS A 61 13.46 -1.28 9.34
N SER A 62 14.72 -0.95 9.65
CA SER A 62 15.79 -1.06 8.69
C SER A 62 15.78 -2.46 8.07
N ARG A 63 15.81 -2.53 6.74
CA ARG A 63 15.93 -3.76 5.97
C ARG A 63 17.23 -3.71 5.22
N THR A 64 18.14 -4.60 5.57
CA THR A 64 19.49 -4.64 4.98
C THR A 64 19.60 -5.61 3.80
N LYS A 65 18.56 -6.40 3.56
CA LYS A 65 18.47 -7.38 2.47
C LYS A 65 17.19 -7.19 1.68
N LEU A 66 17.28 -7.48 0.39
CA LEU A 66 16.12 -7.65 -0.47
C LEU A 66 15.48 -9.00 -0.18
N GLU A 67 14.16 -9.02 -0.02
CA GLU A 67 13.39 -10.25 0.17
C GLU A 67 12.33 -10.35 -0.93
N ILE A 68 12.16 -11.57 -1.45
CA ILE A 68 11.08 -11.91 -2.38
C ILE A 68 10.28 -13.05 -1.74
N GLU A 69 8.98 -12.85 -1.60
CA GLU A 69 8.05 -13.82 -1.06
C GLU A 69 7.01 -14.20 -2.12
N ASP A 70 6.80 -15.50 -2.34
CA ASP A 70 5.74 -16.00 -3.21
C ASP A 70 4.38 -15.88 -2.52
N VAL A 71 3.37 -15.39 -3.26
CA VAL A 71 1.98 -15.45 -2.83
C VAL A 71 1.48 -16.88 -3.04
N LYS A 72 1.19 -17.58 -1.95
CA LYS A 72 0.88 -19.02 -1.98
C LYS A 72 -0.46 -19.34 -2.62
N GLU A 73 -1.38 -18.38 -2.58
CA GLU A 73 -2.75 -18.51 -3.05
C GLU A 73 -2.85 -18.53 -4.57
N ILE A 74 -1.98 -17.79 -5.27
CA ILE A 74 -1.99 -17.66 -6.72
C ILE A 74 -0.56 -17.64 -7.27
N ASP A 75 -0.24 -18.68 -8.04
CA ASP A 75 1.11 -18.89 -8.56
C ASP A 75 1.59 -17.76 -9.47
N GLY A 76 2.86 -17.38 -9.33
CA GLY A 76 3.54 -16.33 -10.10
C GLY A 76 3.50 -14.93 -9.46
N LEU A 77 2.56 -14.66 -8.56
CA LEU A 77 2.51 -13.40 -7.80
C LEU A 77 3.58 -13.39 -6.72
N LYS A 78 4.25 -12.24 -6.53
CA LYS A 78 5.34 -12.12 -5.55
C LYS A 78 5.34 -10.77 -4.85
N LEU A 79 5.65 -10.75 -3.56
CA LEU A 79 5.86 -9.54 -2.76
C LEU A 79 7.35 -9.29 -2.57
N PHE A 80 7.79 -8.09 -2.94
CA PHE A 80 9.17 -7.64 -2.85
C PHE A 80 9.28 -6.68 -1.68
N ARG A 81 10.22 -6.94 -0.77
CA ARG A 81 10.58 -6.02 0.31
C ARG A 81 11.99 -5.51 0.04
N PRO A 82 12.14 -4.28 -0.49
CA PRO A 82 13.44 -3.75 -0.82
C PRO A 82 14.22 -3.40 0.45
N LYS A 83 15.54 -3.24 0.28
CA LYS A 83 16.39 -2.68 1.31
C LYS A 83 15.94 -1.27 1.64
N LEU A 84 15.81 -0.96 2.93
CA LEU A 84 15.34 0.31 3.46
C LEU A 84 16.23 0.73 4.61
N PHE A 85 16.83 1.90 4.50
CA PHE A 85 17.79 2.44 5.46
C PHE A 85 17.30 3.79 5.97
N PRO A 86 16.54 3.83 7.09
CA PRO A 86 16.13 5.07 7.72
C PRO A 86 17.29 5.72 8.47
N ASP A 87 17.35 7.05 8.48
CA ASP A 87 18.25 7.86 9.30
C ASP A 87 17.60 9.20 9.68
N ASN A 88 18.35 10.11 10.30
CA ASN A 88 17.83 11.41 10.73
C ASN A 88 17.52 12.39 9.58
N ARG A 89 17.88 12.07 8.33
CA ARG A 89 17.56 12.86 7.13
C ARG A 89 16.28 12.36 6.44
N GLY A 90 15.84 11.15 6.77
CA GLY A 90 14.71 10.47 6.13
C GLY A 90 14.99 8.98 5.95
N TYR A 91 14.90 8.48 4.73
CA TYR A 91 15.26 7.10 4.41
C TYR A 91 15.84 6.97 3.00
N PHE A 92 16.59 5.90 2.78
CA PHE A 92 17.06 5.47 1.46
C PHE A 92 16.50 4.07 1.14
N VAL A 93 15.98 3.88 -0.08
CA VAL A 93 15.50 2.59 -0.59
C VAL A 93 16.27 2.22 -1.86
N GLU A 94 16.86 1.03 -1.88
CA GLU A 94 17.32 0.41 -3.12
C GLU A 94 16.14 -0.32 -3.75
N SER A 95 15.36 0.39 -4.58
CA SER A 95 14.08 -0.10 -5.11
C SER A 95 14.22 -1.10 -6.27
N TYR A 96 15.40 -1.17 -6.89
CA TYR A 96 15.69 -2.12 -7.96
C TYR A 96 17.20 -2.38 -8.08
N ASN A 97 17.57 -3.66 -8.19
CA ASN A 97 18.92 -4.12 -8.44
C ASN A 97 18.87 -5.41 -9.26
N GLU A 98 19.17 -5.33 -10.56
CA GLU A 98 19.08 -6.47 -11.49
C GLU A 98 19.92 -7.68 -11.04
N TYR A 99 21.12 -7.44 -10.52
CA TYR A 99 22.03 -8.51 -10.10
C TYR A 99 21.53 -9.23 -8.85
N GLU A 100 21.07 -8.49 -7.85
CA GLU A 100 20.54 -9.08 -6.61
C GLU A 100 19.22 -9.81 -6.88
N LEU A 101 18.35 -9.23 -7.70
CA LEU A 101 17.12 -9.90 -8.15
C LEU A 101 17.41 -11.20 -8.90
N GLY A 102 18.38 -11.18 -9.81
CA GLY A 102 18.85 -12.38 -10.51
C GLY A 102 19.40 -13.44 -9.55
N SER A 103 20.11 -13.04 -8.49
CA SER A 103 20.60 -13.97 -7.46
C SER A 103 19.48 -14.64 -6.66
N LEU A 104 18.30 -14.01 -6.60
CA LEU A 104 17.08 -14.54 -6.00
C LEU A 104 16.15 -15.25 -7.00
N GLY A 105 16.62 -15.48 -8.24
CA GLY A 105 15.87 -16.19 -9.27
C GLY A 105 14.84 -15.34 -10.02
N PHE A 106 14.90 -14.01 -9.90
CA PHE A 106 14.01 -13.09 -10.63
C PHE A 106 14.76 -12.46 -11.81
N PHE A 107 14.41 -12.86 -13.04
CA PHE A 107 15.14 -12.52 -14.27
C PHE A 107 14.35 -11.65 -15.25
N GLU A 108 13.27 -11.03 -14.80
CA GLU A 108 12.44 -10.18 -15.64
C GLU A 108 13.19 -8.93 -16.10
N ARG A 109 12.91 -8.50 -17.34
CA ARG A 109 13.51 -7.30 -17.91
C ARG A 109 12.48 -6.20 -18.06
N PHE A 110 12.61 -5.16 -17.25
CA PHE A 110 11.77 -3.97 -17.35
C PHE A 110 12.16 -3.09 -18.55
N ARG A 111 11.17 -2.67 -19.32
CA ARG A 111 11.31 -1.90 -20.57
C ARG A 111 10.72 -0.50 -20.48
N GLN A 112 9.82 -0.28 -19.53
CA GLN A 112 9.11 0.98 -19.35
C GLN A 112 8.82 1.21 -17.87
N ASP A 113 8.96 2.45 -17.43
CA ASP A 113 8.58 2.91 -16.10
C ASP A 113 7.42 3.89 -16.22
N ASN A 114 6.42 3.72 -15.36
CA ASN A 114 5.28 4.61 -15.29
C ASN A 114 5.13 5.17 -13.86
N HIS A 115 4.55 6.36 -13.80
CA HIS A 115 4.18 7.03 -12.55
C HIS A 115 2.76 7.56 -12.67
N SER A 116 1.97 7.40 -11.62
CA SER A 116 0.64 7.97 -11.53
C SER A 116 0.42 8.59 -10.17
N TYR A 117 -0.39 9.65 -10.16
CA TYR A 117 -0.97 10.21 -8.95
C TYR A 117 -2.47 9.95 -8.97
N SER A 118 -3.00 9.48 -7.85
CA SER A 118 -4.40 9.10 -7.70
C SER A 118 -4.95 9.68 -6.42
N LYS A 119 -5.95 10.56 -6.52
CA LYS A 119 -6.63 11.11 -5.34
C LYS A 119 -7.33 9.98 -4.58
N PHE A 120 -7.59 10.21 -3.29
CA PHE A 120 -8.45 9.31 -2.50
C PHE A 120 -9.76 9.02 -3.25
N GLY A 121 -10.17 7.75 -3.25
CA GLY A 121 -11.36 7.26 -3.94
C GLY A 121 -11.14 6.85 -5.40
N VAL A 122 -9.97 7.11 -5.99
CA VAL A 122 -9.67 6.67 -7.36
C VAL A 122 -9.46 5.16 -7.41
N LEU A 123 -10.20 4.49 -8.29
CA LEU A 123 -9.95 3.11 -8.72
C LEU A 123 -9.41 3.14 -10.16
N ARG A 124 -8.32 2.42 -10.42
CA ARG A 124 -7.80 2.21 -11.78
C ARG A 124 -7.76 0.72 -12.08
N GLY A 125 -8.18 0.34 -13.28
CA GLY A 125 -8.22 -1.06 -13.70
C GLY A 125 -9.63 -1.60 -13.89
N LEU A 126 -9.77 -2.88 -14.21
CA LEU A 126 -8.70 -3.88 -14.31
C LEU A 126 -8.06 -3.90 -15.70
N HIS A 127 -6.74 -3.86 -15.82
CA HIS A 127 -6.02 -3.76 -17.11
C HIS A 127 -4.98 -4.86 -17.31
N ALA A 128 -4.86 -5.33 -18.55
CA ALA A 128 -3.82 -6.25 -19.00
C ALA A 128 -3.36 -5.93 -20.43
N GLN A 129 -2.12 -6.28 -20.73
CA GLN A 129 -1.58 -6.30 -22.09
C GLN A 129 -0.75 -7.60 -22.23
N PRO A 130 -0.94 -8.39 -23.29
CA PRO A 130 -0.14 -9.59 -23.52
C PRO A 130 1.37 -9.31 -23.49
N GLY A 131 2.13 -10.13 -22.77
CA GLY A 131 3.58 -9.99 -22.60
C GLY A 131 4.02 -8.96 -21.55
N MET A 132 3.08 -8.29 -20.86
CA MET A 132 3.39 -7.25 -19.89
C MET A 132 3.12 -7.72 -18.45
N GLY A 133 4.19 -8.00 -17.70
CA GLY A 133 4.18 -8.02 -16.25
C GLY A 133 4.47 -6.64 -15.67
N LYS A 134 4.04 -6.40 -14.42
CA LYS A 134 4.14 -5.13 -13.70
C LYS A 134 4.76 -5.36 -12.31
N LEU A 135 5.76 -4.55 -11.96
CA LEU A 135 6.25 -4.43 -10.58
C LEU A 135 5.77 -3.10 -10.00
N VAL A 136 4.75 -3.14 -9.15
CA VAL A 136 4.01 -1.98 -8.65
C VAL A 136 4.49 -1.58 -7.26
N SER A 137 4.65 -0.29 -6.99
CA SER A 137 5.09 0.25 -5.69
C SER A 137 4.48 1.62 -5.41
N VAL A 138 4.48 2.04 -4.14
CA VAL A 138 3.92 3.33 -3.70
C VAL A 138 5.02 4.19 -3.07
N ILE A 139 5.20 5.39 -3.63
CA ILE A 139 6.18 6.36 -3.12
C ILE A 139 5.61 7.14 -1.93
N SER A 140 4.34 7.54 -2.03
CA SER A 140 3.61 8.26 -0.98
C SER A 140 2.15 7.84 -0.97
N GLY A 141 1.52 7.83 0.21
CA GLY A 141 0.15 7.36 0.39
C GLY A 141 0.05 5.84 0.46
N GLU A 142 -1.14 5.33 0.17
CA GLU A 142 -1.49 3.91 0.28
C GLU A 142 -2.50 3.52 -0.82
N ILE A 143 -2.37 2.29 -1.32
CA ILE A 143 -3.35 1.67 -2.23
C ILE A 143 -3.66 0.24 -1.78
N TYR A 144 -4.86 -0.22 -2.12
CA TYR A 144 -5.19 -1.63 -2.21
C TYR A 144 -4.97 -2.10 -3.65
N ASP A 145 -3.88 -2.83 -3.89
CA ASP A 145 -3.43 -3.30 -5.20
C ASP A 145 -3.94 -4.74 -5.42
N VAL A 146 -4.55 -4.99 -6.59
CA VAL A 146 -5.22 -6.25 -6.90
C VAL A 146 -4.70 -6.81 -8.22
N ALA A 147 -4.43 -8.11 -8.20
CA ALA A 147 -4.13 -8.92 -9.37
C ALA A 147 -5.21 -9.98 -9.59
N VAL A 148 -5.66 -10.18 -10.83
CA VAL A 148 -6.60 -11.24 -11.21
C VAL A 148 -5.97 -12.15 -12.24
N ASP A 149 -5.93 -13.45 -11.96
CA ASP A 149 -5.34 -14.44 -12.85
C ASP A 149 -6.27 -14.73 -14.03
N ILE A 150 -5.80 -14.45 -15.25
CA ILE A 150 -6.54 -14.72 -16.49
C ILE A 150 -5.80 -15.71 -17.41
N ARG A 151 -4.84 -16.46 -16.87
CA ARG A 151 -4.10 -17.48 -17.64
C ARG A 151 -5.01 -18.68 -17.93
N PRO A 152 -5.30 -19.02 -19.20
CA PRO A 152 -6.35 -19.98 -19.55
C PRO A 152 -6.21 -21.39 -18.95
N SER A 153 -4.98 -21.84 -18.69
CA SER A 153 -4.67 -23.16 -18.10
C SER A 153 -4.45 -23.12 -16.59
N SER A 154 -4.58 -21.95 -15.95
CA SER A 154 -4.33 -21.80 -14.52
C SER A 154 -5.44 -22.42 -13.68
N LYS A 155 -5.04 -23.09 -12.60
CA LYS A 155 -5.97 -23.60 -11.57
C LYS A 155 -6.68 -22.48 -10.82
N THR A 156 -6.13 -21.28 -10.85
CA THR A 156 -6.63 -20.07 -10.20
C THR A 156 -7.23 -19.09 -11.20
N PHE A 157 -7.56 -19.49 -12.43
CA PHE A 157 -8.23 -18.63 -13.40
C PHE A 157 -9.48 -17.95 -12.81
N GLY A 158 -9.59 -16.64 -12.99
CA GLY A 158 -10.65 -15.79 -12.43
C GLY A 158 -10.52 -15.50 -10.94
N LYS A 159 -9.53 -16.07 -10.24
CA LYS A 159 -9.24 -15.73 -8.84
C LYS A 159 -8.38 -14.49 -8.77
N TRP A 160 -8.53 -13.77 -7.67
CA TRP A 160 -7.82 -12.52 -7.41
C TRP A 160 -7.09 -12.57 -6.07
N TYR A 161 -6.03 -11.77 -5.96
CA TYR A 161 -5.31 -11.52 -4.73
C TYR A 161 -5.13 -10.02 -4.55
N GLY A 162 -5.40 -9.52 -3.35
CA GLY A 162 -5.30 -8.11 -2.99
C GLY A 162 -4.30 -7.88 -1.87
N ILE A 163 -3.50 -6.82 -1.98
CA ILE A 163 -2.48 -6.44 -1.00
C ILE A 163 -2.43 -4.94 -0.79
N ILE A 164 -2.06 -4.52 0.42
CA ILE A 164 -1.80 -3.11 0.72
C ILE A 164 -0.36 -2.77 0.36
N LEU A 165 -0.19 -1.76 -0.49
CA LEU A 165 1.11 -1.14 -0.78
C LEU A 165 1.09 0.31 -0.28
N ASN A 166 2.15 0.72 0.40
CA ASN A 166 2.23 2.04 1.01
C ASN A 166 3.67 2.56 1.15
N ALA A 167 3.75 3.84 1.48
CA ALA A 167 4.99 4.58 1.62
C ALA A 167 5.81 4.17 2.86
N GLU A 168 5.18 3.55 3.86
CA GLU A 168 5.84 3.14 5.10
C GLU A 168 6.61 1.84 4.91
N THR A 169 5.96 0.85 4.29
CA THR A 169 6.59 -0.45 4.04
C THR A 169 7.49 -0.43 2.82
N GLN A 170 7.24 0.46 1.85
CA GLN A 170 8.01 0.54 0.59
C GLN A 170 8.06 -0.81 -0.15
N SER A 171 7.09 -1.69 0.08
CA SER A 171 7.03 -2.99 -0.60
C SER A 171 6.56 -2.81 -2.04
N SER A 172 6.92 -3.75 -2.90
CA SER A 172 6.45 -3.80 -4.29
C SER A 172 5.73 -5.10 -4.58
N PHE A 173 4.67 -5.05 -5.39
CA PHE A 173 3.93 -6.24 -5.82
C PHE A 173 4.25 -6.57 -7.27
N TRP A 174 4.73 -7.79 -7.50
CA TRP A 174 4.99 -8.33 -8.82
C TRP A 174 3.78 -9.10 -9.33
N ILE A 175 3.32 -8.68 -10.50
CA ILE A 175 2.18 -9.23 -11.22
C ILE A 175 2.69 -9.63 -12.60
N PRO A 176 2.85 -10.93 -12.91
CA PRO A 176 3.42 -11.36 -14.19
C PRO A 176 2.41 -11.17 -15.33
N ASP A 177 2.88 -11.43 -16.56
CA ASP A 177 1.98 -11.54 -17.72
C ASP A 177 0.87 -12.58 -17.50
N GLY A 178 -0.27 -12.37 -18.15
CA GLY A 178 -1.46 -13.19 -17.97
C GLY A 178 -2.30 -12.82 -16.74
N PHE A 179 -2.07 -11.64 -16.15
CA PHE A 179 -2.88 -11.10 -15.06
C PHE A 179 -3.51 -9.77 -15.46
N LEU A 180 -4.73 -9.54 -14.98
CA LEU A 180 -5.27 -8.20 -14.89
C LEU A 180 -4.74 -7.53 -13.62
N HIS A 181 -4.50 -6.22 -13.70
CA HIS A 181 -4.05 -5.40 -12.58
C HIS A 181 -4.96 -4.20 -12.39
N GLY A 182 -5.27 -3.88 -11.13
CA GLY A 182 -5.89 -2.61 -10.76
C GLY A 182 -5.63 -2.27 -9.31
N PHE A 183 -5.94 -1.04 -8.91
CA PHE A 183 -5.80 -0.62 -7.53
C PHE A 183 -6.85 0.41 -7.14
N TYR A 184 -7.09 0.49 -5.83
CA TYR A 184 -7.96 1.49 -5.20
C TYR A 184 -7.15 2.34 -4.21
N ALA A 185 -7.10 3.66 -4.45
CA ALA A 185 -6.45 4.61 -3.56
C ALA A 185 -7.39 4.95 -2.39
N SER A 186 -7.18 4.31 -1.24
CA SER A 186 -8.00 4.50 -0.05
C SER A 186 -7.17 4.50 1.23
N ILE A 187 -7.82 4.78 2.36
CA ILE A 187 -7.23 4.63 3.68
C ILE A 187 -7.68 3.26 4.16
N PHE A 188 -6.78 2.27 4.17
CA PHE A 188 -7.09 0.98 4.76
C PHE A 188 -6.70 1.00 6.23
N LEU A 189 -7.64 1.41 7.08
CA LEU A 189 -7.54 1.08 8.49
C LEU A 189 -7.75 -0.42 8.62
N LEU A 190 -6.66 -1.18 8.81
CA LEU A 190 -6.72 -2.54 9.31
C LEU A 190 -7.66 -2.54 10.51
N THR A 191 -8.90 -3.00 10.29
CA THR A 191 -9.91 -3.09 11.34
C THR A 191 -9.58 -4.32 12.15
N PHE A 192 -8.43 -4.30 12.84
CA PHE A 192 -8.20 -5.14 13.98
C PHE A 192 -9.11 -4.61 15.08
N SER A 193 -10.31 -5.21 15.14
CA SER A 193 -11.35 -5.09 16.16
C SER A 193 -10.94 -4.31 17.42
N PHE A 194 -10.89 -2.99 17.34
CA PHE A 194 -10.72 -2.15 18.51
C PHE A 194 -11.48 -0.85 18.30
N LYS A 195 -12.42 -0.63 19.21
CA LYS A 195 -13.16 0.60 19.51
C LYS A 195 -12.26 1.83 19.80
N PHE A 196 -10.99 1.82 19.40
CA PHE A 196 -9.95 2.78 19.77
C PHE A 196 -9.50 3.71 18.63
N CYS A 197 -10.00 3.54 17.40
CA CYS A 197 -9.54 4.34 16.26
C CYS A 197 -10.02 5.82 16.28
N PHE A 198 -10.89 6.20 17.22
CA PHE A 198 -11.37 7.58 17.37
C PHE A 198 -10.31 8.55 17.95
N PHE A 199 -9.14 8.09 18.38
CA PHE A 199 -8.14 8.91 19.08
C PHE A 199 -6.79 9.12 18.36
N LEU A 200 -6.57 8.57 17.17
CA LEU A 200 -5.33 8.77 16.41
C LEU A 200 -5.57 9.52 15.08
N PRO A 201 -5.89 10.83 15.11
CA PRO A 201 -6.18 11.61 13.91
C PRO A 201 -4.95 11.84 13.02
N HIS A 202 -3.73 11.52 13.46
CA HIS A 202 -2.49 11.82 12.72
C HIS A 202 -2.01 10.71 11.76
N ILE A 203 -2.34 9.42 11.98
CA ILE A 203 -2.08 8.33 11.01
C ILE A 203 -2.90 8.51 9.74
N LEU A 204 -4.13 9.00 9.90
CA LEU A 204 -5.13 9.20 8.86
C LEU A 204 -4.81 10.35 7.89
N VAL A 205 -3.72 11.09 8.09
CA VAL A 205 -3.46 12.32 7.34
C VAL A 205 -2.75 12.05 6.01
N LEU A 206 -1.84 11.07 5.93
CA LEU A 206 -1.02 10.86 4.73
C LEU A 206 -1.80 10.37 3.50
N SER A 207 -2.90 9.63 3.69
CA SER A 207 -3.72 9.11 2.57
C SER A 207 -4.84 10.07 2.12
N LYS A 208 -5.09 11.18 2.85
CA LYS A 208 -6.05 12.20 2.38
C LYS A 208 -5.62 12.86 1.06
N ASP A 209 -4.32 12.98 0.85
CA ASP A 209 -3.76 13.56 -0.38
C ASP A 209 -3.69 12.55 -1.53
N GLY A 210 -4.11 11.29 -1.33
CA GLY A 210 -4.05 10.24 -2.35
C GLY A 210 -2.73 9.47 -2.36
N ALA A 211 -2.42 8.83 -3.49
CA ALA A 211 -1.27 7.95 -3.63
C ALA A 211 -0.47 8.24 -4.92
N HIS A 212 0.86 8.27 -4.76
CA HIS A 212 1.81 8.26 -5.87
C HIS A 212 2.28 6.82 -6.10
N VAL A 213 1.83 6.23 -7.20
CA VAL A 213 2.11 4.84 -7.57
C VAL A 213 3.12 4.84 -8.71
N THR A 214 4.17 4.04 -8.59
CA THR A 214 5.08 3.74 -9.69
C THR A 214 5.02 2.28 -10.06
N TYR A 215 5.22 1.98 -11.34
CA TYR A 215 5.30 0.60 -11.77
C TYR A 215 6.23 0.43 -12.96
N LYS A 216 6.99 -0.66 -12.93
CA LYS A 216 7.88 -1.08 -14.01
C LYS A 216 7.19 -2.15 -14.84
N CYS A 217 7.26 -2.06 -16.16
CA CYS A 217 6.62 -2.98 -17.10
C CYS A 217 7.65 -3.79 -17.89
N THR A 218 7.40 -5.08 -18.13
CA THR A 218 8.30 -5.94 -18.95
C THR A 218 8.14 -5.76 -20.46
N ALA A 219 7.08 -5.06 -20.89
CA ALA A 219 6.82 -4.70 -22.27
C ALA A 219 6.59 -3.19 -22.41
N ILE A 220 6.69 -2.68 -23.64
CA ILE A 220 6.31 -1.31 -23.98
C ILE A 220 4.80 -1.23 -24.15
N TYR A 221 4.21 -0.13 -23.69
CA TYR A 221 2.80 0.15 -23.85
C TYR A 221 2.36 0.10 -25.32
N ASN A 222 1.29 -0.64 -25.58
CA ASN A 222 0.64 -0.71 -26.89
C ASN A 222 -0.88 -0.61 -26.72
N VAL A 223 -1.43 0.55 -27.07
CA VAL A 223 -2.87 0.85 -26.98
C VAL A 223 -3.74 -0.15 -27.75
N ALA A 224 -3.23 -0.77 -28.82
CA ALA A 224 -3.98 -1.73 -29.63
C ALA A 224 -4.09 -3.11 -28.97
N GLU A 225 -3.22 -3.41 -28.00
CA GLU A 225 -3.14 -4.72 -27.33
C GLU A 225 -3.60 -4.65 -25.87
N GLU A 226 -3.54 -3.48 -25.24
CA GLU A 226 -4.07 -3.29 -23.90
C GLU A 226 -5.60 -3.40 -23.89
N PHE A 227 -6.11 -4.25 -23.01
CA PHE A 227 -7.54 -4.40 -22.76
C PHE A 227 -7.82 -4.29 -21.26
N GLY A 228 -9.10 -4.18 -20.93
CA GLY A 228 -9.54 -4.14 -19.55
C GLY A 228 -10.83 -4.88 -19.30
N VAL A 229 -11.05 -5.18 -18.03
CA VAL A 229 -12.23 -5.84 -17.48
C VAL A 229 -12.88 -4.94 -16.47
N ASN A 230 -14.21 -5.00 -16.40
CA ASN A 230 -15.00 -4.32 -15.40
C ASN A 230 -14.42 -4.60 -13.99
N PRO A 231 -13.95 -3.58 -13.25
CA PRO A 231 -13.44 -3.77 -11.89
C PRO A 231 -14.51 -4.28 -10.91
N PHE A 232 -15.79 -4.14 -11.25
CA PHE A 232 -16.93 -4.64 -10.49
C PHE A 232 -17.57 -5.87 -11.14
N ASP A 233 -16.81 -6.66 -11.91
CA ASP A 233 -17.31 -7.91 -12.47
C ASP A 233 -17.83 -8.84 -11.35
N PRO A 234 -19.12 -9.23 -11.37
CA PRO A 234 -19.71 -10.08 -10.35
C PRO A 234 -19.17 -11.51 -10.32
N GLU A 235 -18.51 -11.99 -11.38
CA GLU A 235 -17.90 -13.33 -11.41
C GLU A 235 -16.51 -13.35 -10.77
N ILE A 236 -15.75 -12.26 -10.91
CA ILE A 236 -14.47 -12.08 -10.20
C ILE A 236 -14.75 -11.72 -8.73
N ALA A 237 -15.75 -10.86 -8.50
CA ALA A 237 -16.22 -10.43 -7.17
C ALA A 237 -15.08 -9.96 -6.26
N ILE A 238 -14.31 -8.96 -6.71
CA ILE A 238 -13.26 -8.35 -5.91
C ILE A 238 -13.88 -7.60 -4.73
N ASP A 239 -13.41 -7.89 -3.52
CA ASP A 239 -13.69 -7.08 -2.35
C ASP A 239 -12.71 -5.91 -2.31
N TRP A 240 -13.10 -4.79 -2.93
CA TRP A 240 -12.30 -3.56 -2.95
C TRP A 240 -12.27 -2.82 -1.61
N HIS A 241 -12.95 -3.33 -0.58
CA HIS A 241 -13.05 -2.71 0.74
C HIS A 241 -13.56 -1.25 0.70
N ILE A 242 -14.45 -0.95 -0.25
CA ILE A 242 -15.05 0.37 -0.43
C ILE A 242 -16.08 0.61 0.67
N SER A 243 -15.84 1.60 1.51
CA SER A 243 -16.77 2.00 2.59
C SER A 243 -17.94 2.86 2.09
N ASP A 244 -17.72 3.65 1.04
CA ASP A 244 -18.71 4.56 0.45
C ASP A 244 -18.61 4.55 -1.08
N PRO A 245 -19.45 3.76 -1.76
CA PRO A 245 -19.44 3.65 -3.23
C PRO A 245 -19.64 4.97 -3.96
N SER A 246 -20.30 5.96 -3.34
CA SER A 246 -20.55 7.26 -3.96
C SER A 246 -19.27 8.10 -4.15
N LYS A 247 -18.19 7.73 -3.46
CA LYS A 247 -16.89 8.41 -3.52
C LYS A 247 -15.90 7.72 -4.45
N VAL A 248 -16.29 6.62 -5.09
CA VAL A 248 -15.43 5.93 -6.05
C VAL A 248 -15.32 6.78 -7.31
N ILE A 249 -14.08 6.98 -7.77
CA ILE A 249 -13.75 7.74 -8.97
C ILE A 249 -13.13 6.76 -9.96
N LEU A 250 -13.84 6.51 -11.06
CA LEU A 250 -13.38 5.70 -12.19
C LEU A 250 -13.20 6.58 -13.43
N SER A 251 -12.28 6.21 -14.31
CA SER A 251 -12.21 6.81 -15.64
C SER A 251 -13.40 6.39 -16.51
N ASP A 252 -13.75 7.18 -17.52
CA ASP A 252 -14.78 6.80 -18.49
C ASP A 252 -14.45 5.46 -19.15
N ARG A 253 -13.16 5.20 -19.46
CA ARG A 253 -12.71 3.93 -20.04
C ARG A 253 -13.02 2.74 -19.11
N ASP A 254 -12.71 2.87 -17.83
CA ASP A 254 -12.86 1.78 -16.86
C ASP A 254 -14.33 1.46 -16.57
N GLN A 255 -15.20 2.48 -16.60
CA GLN A 255 -16.64 2.32 -16.42
C GLN A 255 -17.31 1.51 -17.55
N HIS A 256 -16.71 1.47 -18.74
CA HIS A 256 -17.28 0.82 -19.92
C HIS A 256 -16.62 -0.50 -20.28
N HIS A 257 -15.68 -1.00 -19.46
CA HIS A 257 -15.12 -2.33 -19.67
C HIS A 257 -16.18 -3.41 -19.49
N GLN A 258 -16.09 -4.47 -20.30
CA GLN A 258 -16.97 -5.62 -20.21
C GLN A 258 -16.52 -6.56 -19.08
N ASN A 259 -17.42 -7.44 -18.65
CA ASN A 259 -17.08 -8.53 -17.74
C ASN A 259 -16.14 -9.54 -18.44
N LEU A 260 -15.32 -10.23 -17.66
CA LEU A 260 -14.30 -11.19 -18.09
C LEU A 260 -14.85 -12.25 -19.05
N LYS A 261 -16.04 -12.79 -18.76
CA LYS A 261 -16.68 -13.80 -19.62
C LYS A 261 -17.01 -13.33 -21.04
N CYS A 262 -17.18 -12.02 -21.22
CA CYS A 262 -17.47 -11.43 -22.52
C CYS A 262 -16.21 -11.25 -23.36
N LEU A 263 -15.02 -11.37 -22.74
CA LEU A 263 -13.76 -11.30 -23.46
C LEU A 263 -13.43 -12.65 -24.08
N ALA A 264 -13.21 -12.65 -25.39
CA ALA A 264 -12.60 -13.76 -26.09
C ALA A 264 -11.10 -13.79 -25.79
N LEU A 265 -10.71 -14.33 -24.63
CA LEU A 265 -9.31 -14.57 -24.32
C LEU A 265 -8.78 -15.62 -25.31
N LYS A 266 -7.83 -15.22 -26.16
CA LYS A 266 -7.15 -16.17 -27.04
C LYS A 266 -6.40 -17.17 -26.16
N LYS A 267 -6.74 -18.46 -26.29
CA LYS A 267 -5.89 -19.53 -25.77
C LYS A 267 -4.58 -19.49 -26.56
N THR A 268 -3.55 -18.89 -26.00
CA THR A 268 -2.17 -19.01 -26.50
C THR A 268 -1.61 -20.36 -26.11
#